data_AF-A0A835G9K9-F1
#
_entry.id   AF-A0A835G9K9-F1
#
_cell.length_a   1.000
_cell.length_b   1.000
_cell.length_c   1.000
_cell.angle_alpha   90.00
_cell.angle_beta   90.00
_cell.angle_gamma   90.00
#
_symmetry.space_group_name_H-M   'P 1'
#
loop_
_entity.id
_entity.type
_entity.pdbx_description
1 polymer ?
#
loop_
_entity_poly.entity_id
_entity_poly.type
_entity_poly.pdbx_seq_one_letter_code
_entity_poly.pdbx_strand_id
1 'polypeptide(L)'
;MFFETQNEDNFEHFVMNVYDYVLFSIGGFVNFFINIQQKYNNVLYVLKIQNVHKILKLDETCFKRSIIYSWVCVIAINCFHICWTLIYYFCFNDIDILNTLAAYANIRFDVNLIYATWCLRLMTESLKFWTYGLQNSAYTNDALDNKHWYNTMFGCYVDITENFQIVEKTFQHVYTLLTFSSLTWVIKNLLIITFLCVESEKYYSGIKRVENACSQMTTSVRSSANQKTFCRNILRVQDATFKKLRICGLFAVDASLPLRVIAFITTYTIVLLQFVFL
;
A
#
# COMPACT_ATOMS: atom_id res chain seq x y z
N MET A 1 -29.65 5.00 23.32
CA MET A 1 -28.36 5.63 22.96
C MET A 1 -27.21 4.65 22.92
N PHE A 2 -26.80 3.96 24.00
CA PHE A 2 -25.70 2.97 23.94
C PHE A 2 -25.98 1.71 23.08
N PHE A 3 -27.25 1.34 22.88
CA PHE A 3 -27.62 0.20 22.02
C PHE A 3 -27.75 0.57 20.53
N GLU A 4 -27.87 1.85 20.17
CA GLU A 4 -27.94 2.25 18.76
C GLU A 4 -26.55 2.34 18.13
N THR A 5 -25.54 2.78 18.90
CA THR A 5 -24.16 2.92 18.41
C THR A 5 -23.53 1.58 18.02
N GLN A 6 -23.89 0.48 18.72
CA GLN A 6 -23.33 -0.84 18.41
C GLN A 6 -23.80 -1.41 17.06
N ASN A 7 -24.98 -1.00 16.57
CA ASN A 7 -25.47 -1.44 15.26
C ASN A 7 -24.83 -0.68 14.11
N GLU A 8 -24.52 0.61 14.29
CA GLU A 8 -23.86 1.43 13.26
C GLU A 8 -22.42 0.94 13.02
N ASP A 9 -21.64 0.69 14.08
CA ASP A 9 -20.27 0.19 13.98
C ASP A 9 -20.19 -1.16 13.24
N ASN A 10 -21.18 -2.04 13.50
CA ASN A 10 -21.26 -3.34 12.83
C ASN A 10 -21.56 -3.21 11.33
N PHE A 11 -22.40 -2.24 10.94
CA PHE A 11 -22.75 -2.02 9.54
C PHE A 11 -21.57 -1.45 8.75
N GLU A 12 -20.86 -0.46 9.31
CA GLU A 12 -19.68 0.11 8.66
C GLU A 12 -18.60 -0.95 8.45
N HIS A 13 -18.29 -1.74 9.48
CA HIS A 13 -17.33 -2.84 9.39
C HIS A 13 -17.74 -3.86 8.32
N PHE A 14 -19.02 -4.23 8.26
CA PHE A 14 -19.53 -5.14 7.24
C PHE A 14 -19.36 -4.59 5.81
N VAL A 15 -19.77 -3.34 5.56
CA VAL A 15 -19.66 -2.72 4.23
C VAL A 15 -18.20 -2.66 3.78
N MET A 16 -17.28 -2.36 4.70
CA MET A 16 -15.84 -2.28 4.42
C MET A 16 -15.24 -3.64 4.05
N ASN A 17 -15.62 -4.69 4.78
CA ASN A 17 -15.17 -6.05 4.47
C ASN A 17 -15.72 -6.55 3.13
N VAL A 18 -16.98 -6.25 2.82
CA VAL A 18 -17.58 -6.57 1.50
C VAL A 18 -16.85 -5.83 0.39
N TYR A 19 -16.56 -4.54 0.57
CA TYR A 19 -15.83 -3.75 -0.42
C TYR A 19 -14.43 -4.32 -0.69
N ASP A 20 -13.64 -4.56 0.36
CA ASP A 20 -12.29 -5.10 0.25
C ASP A 20 -12.34 -6.51 -0.41
N TYR A 21 -13.28 -7.37 0.00
CA TYR A 21 -13.46 -8.69 -0.61
C TYR A 21 -13.81 -8.64 -2.11
N VAL A 22 -14.74 -7.76 -2.50
CA VAL A 22 -15.13 -7.58 -3.91
C VAL A 22 -13.94 -7.09 -4.74
N LEU A 23 -13.20 -6.10 -4.22
CA LEU A 23 -12.03 -5.55 -4.89
C LEU A 23 -10.96 -6.63 -5.12
N PHE A 24 -10.62 -7.40 -4.09
CA PHE A 24 -9.64 -8.49 -4.20
C PHE A 24 -10.11 -9.64 -5.08
N SER A 25 -11.41 -9.97 -5.04
CA SER A 25 -12.00 -10.99 -5.90
C SER A 25 -11.88 -10.59 -7.37
N ILE A 26 -12.32 -9.36 -7.73
CA ILE A 26 -12.20 -8.82 -9.09
C ILE A 26 -10.73 -8.83 -9.52
N GLY A 27 -9.83 -8.35 -8.66
CA GLY A 27 -8.41 -8.37 -8.94
C GLY A 27 -7.85 -9.76 -9.19
N GLY A 28 -8.27 -10.74 -8.39
CA GLY A 28 -7.89 -12.14 -8.54
C GLY A 28 -8.38 -12.74 -9.85
N PHE A 29 -9.63 -12.44 -10.24
CA PHE A 29 -10.21 -12.86 -11.52
C PHE A 29 -9.49 -12.24 -12.71
N VAL A 30 -9.24 -10.92 -12.68
CA VAL A 30 -8.48 -10.21 -13.72
C VAL A 30 -7.09 -10.81 -13.87
N ASN A 31 -6.38 -11.01 -12.76
CA ASN A 31 -5.05 -11.61 -12.77
C ASN A 31 -5.07 -13.05 -13.31
N PHE A 32 -6.07 -13.85 -12.94
CA PHE A 32 -6.22 -15.21 -13.46
C PHE A 32 -6.46 -15.22 -14.97
N PHE A 33 -7.39 -14.38 -15.46
CA PHE A 33 -7.70 -14.29 -16.89
C PHE A 33 -6.49 -13.84 -17.70
N ILE A 34 -5.76 -12.82 -17.22
CA ILE A 34 -4.54 -12.33 -17.86
C ILE A 34 -3.47 -13.42 -17.91
N ASN A 35 -3.26 -14.15 -16.82
CA ASN A 35 -2.29 -15.25 -16.81
C ASN A 35 -2.64 -16.35 -17.82
N ILE A 36 -3.93 -16.66 -18.00
CA ILE A 36 -4.38 -17.59 -19.05
C ILE A 36 -4.12 -17.02 -20.44
N GLN A 37 -4.49 -15.77 -20.67
CA GLN A 37 -4.31 -15.10 -21.97
C GLN A 37 -2.82 -14.99 -22.34
N GLN A 38 -1.95 -14.75 -21.35
CA GLN A 38 -0.51 -14.58 -21.51
C GLN A 38 0.29 -15.90 -21.40
N LYS A 39 -0.37 -17.07 -21.30
CA LYS A 39 0.34 -18.35 -21.08
C LYS A 39 1.45 -18.62 -22.10
N TYR A 40 1.23 -18.31 -23.37
CA TYR A 40 2.22 -18.49 -24.43
C TYR A 40 3.39 -17.52 -24.28
N ASN A 41 3.11 -16.27 -23.95
CA ASN A 41 4.14 -15.25 -23.71
C ASN A 41 4.96 -15.58 -22.46
N ASN A 42 4.36 -16.16 -21.42
CA ASN A 42 5.07 -16.60 -20.22
C ASN A 42 6.05 -17.75 -20.53
N VAL A 43 5.65 -18.72 -21.36
CA VAL A 43 6.56 -19.79 -21.81
C VAL A 43 7.67 -19.22 -22.70
N LEU A 44 7.32 -18.34 -23.64
CA LEU A 44 8.28 -17.69 -24.53
C LEU A 44 9.31 -16.86 -23.75
N TYR A 45 8.87 -16.16 -22.71
CA TYR A 45 9.73 -15.40 -21.80
C TYR A 45 10.79 -16.30 -21.15
N VAL A 46 10.39 -17.46 -20.61
CA VAL A 46 11.32 -18.41 -19.99
C VAL A 46 12.34 -18.95 -21.01
N LEU A 47 11.91 -19.25 -22.23
CA LEU A 47 12.82 -19.74 -23.28
C LEU A 47 13.83 -18.67 -23.70
N LYS A 48 13.38 -17.43 -23.92
CA LYS A 48 14.25 -16.33 -24.30
C LYS A 48 15.23 -15.94 -23.20
N ILE A 49 14.80 -15.90 -21.94
CA ILE A 49 15.72 -15.58 -20.84
C ILE A 49 16.80 -16.67 -20.68
N GLN A 50 16.46 -17.94 -20.91
CA GLN A 50 17.44 -19.03 -20.96
C GLN A 50 18.42 -18.86 -22.13
N ASN A 51 17.94 -18.44 -23.31
CA ASN A 51 18.79 -18.16 -24.46
C ASN A 51 19.77 -17.01 -24.17
N VAL A 52 19.26 -15.90 -23.62
CA VAL A 52 20.06 -14.74 -23.19
C VAL A 52 21.13 -15.18 -22.17
N HIS A 53 20.73 -15.98 -21.17
CA HIS A 53 21.65 -16.50 -20.16
C HIS A 53 22.77 -17.34 -20.76
N LYS A 54 22.44 -18.21 -21.72
CA LYS A 54 23.40 -19.06 -22.44
C LYS A 54 24.37 -18.24 -23.30
N ILE A 55 23.87 -17.22 -24.01
CA ILE A 55 24.69 -16.36 -24.88
C ILE A 55 25.66 -15.50 -24.05
N LEU A 56 25.15 -14.88 -22.99
CA LEU A 56 25.94 -13.98 -22.14
C LEU A 56 26.86 -14.72 -21.15
N LYS A 57 26.75 -16.05 -21.05
CA LYS A 57 27.47 -16.89 -20.07
C LYS A 57 27.39 -16.29 -18.66
N LEU A 58 26.19 -15.85 -18.29
CA LEU A 58 25.94 -15.24 -16.99
C LEU A 58 26.35 -16.21 -15.88
N ASP A 59 27.05 -15.70 -14.87
CA ASP A 59 27.50 -16.50 -13.75
C ASP A 59 26.30 -17.12 -13.01
N GLU A 60 26.26 -18.47 -12.98
CA GLU A 60 25.24 -19.24 -12.27
C GLU A 60 25.15 -18.83 -10.79
N THR A 61 26.24 -18.37 -10.18
CA THR A 61 26.24 -17.97 -8.76
C THR A 61 25.37 -16.73 -8.52
N CYS A 62 25.39 -15.76 -9.44
CA CYS A 62 24.59 -14.54 -9.34
C CYS A 62 23.08 -14.86 -9.45
N PHE A 63 22.74 -15.79 -10.34
CA PHE A 63 21.38 -16.26 -10.53
C PHE A 63 20.87 -17.04 -9.31
N LYS A 64 21.66 -18.00 -8.80
CA LYS A 64 21.33 -18.75 -7.57
C LYS A 64 21.12 -17.82 -6.37
N ARG A 65 21.99 -16.83 -6.19
CA ARG A 65 21.85 -15.82 -5.13
C ARG A 65 20.55 -15.01 -5.27
N SER A 66 20.19 -14.63 -6.50
CA SER A 66 18.97 -13.87 -6.76
C SER A 66 17.71 -14.70 -6.49
N ILE A 67 17.71 -15.99 -6.83
CA ILE A 67 16.62 -16.92 -6.48
C ILE A 67 16.47 -17.05 -4.97
N ILE A 68 17.57 -17.24 -4.24
CA ILE A 68 17.54 -17.36 -2.77
C ILE A 68 16.96 -16.10 -2.15
N TYR A 69 17.38 -14.91 -2.59
CA TYR A 69 16.85 -13.64 -2.09
C TYR A 69 15.35 -13.52 -2.32
N SER A 70 14.86 -13.88 -3.52
CA SER A 70 13.41 -13.85 -3.81
C SER A 70 12.62 -14.78 -2.91
N TRP A 71 13.11 -16.00 -2.65
CA TRP A 71 12.44 -16.93 -1.73
C TRP A 71 12.44 -16.44 -0.28
N VAL A 72 13.55 -15.84 0.17
CA VAL A 72 13.62 -15.22 1.50
C VAL A 72 12.57 -14.10 1.61
N CYS A 73 12.41 -13.25 0.58
CA CYS A 73 11.37 -12.22 0.55
C CYS A 73 9.96 -12.82 0.61
N VAL A 74 9.68 -13.87 -0.18
CA VAL A 74 8.36 -14.54 -0.18
C VAL A 74 8.05 -15.14 1.20
N ILE A 75 9.01 -15.83 1.81
CA ILE A 75 8.85 -16.41 3.15
C ILE A 75 8.62 -15.30 4.18
N ALA A 76 9.42 -14.24 4.15
CA ALA A 76 9.29 -13.12 5.09
C ALA A 76 7.91 -12.46 5.00
N ILE A 77 7.37 -12.24 3.79
CA ILE A 77 6.03 -11.70 3.60
C ILE A 77 4.96 -12.65 4.16
N ASN A 78 5.05 -13.95 3.88
CA ASN A 78 4.10 -14.92 4.42
C ASN A 78 4.15 -14.97 5.95
N CYS A 79 5.35 -14.96 6.55
CA CYS A 79 5.52 -14.90 8.00
C CYS A 79 4.91 -13.62 8.58
N PHE A 80 5.13 -12.46 7.95
CA PHE A 80 4.54 -11.19 8.36
C PHE A 80 3.00 -11.26 8.39
N HIS A 81 2.38 -11.78 7.33
CA HIS A 81 0.92 -11.91 7.26
C HIS A 81 0.37 -12.91 8.28
N ILE A 82 1.03 -14.06 8.48
CA ILE A 82 0.64 -15.03 9.53
C ILE A 82 0.74 -14.38 10.91
N CYS A 83 1.83 -13.68 11.22
CA CYS A 83 1.99 -12.97 12.49
C CYS A 83 0.90 -11.91 12.67
N TRP A 84 0.57 -11.15 11.62
CA TRP A 84 -0.50 -10.16 11.66
C TRP A 84 -1.87 -10.79 11.93
N THR A 85 -2.20 -11.88 11.25
CA THR A 85 -3.44 -12.63 11.49
C THR A 85 -3.52 -13.18 12.91
N LEU A 86 -2.40 -13.68 13.46
CA LEU A 86 -2.35 -14.14 14.85
C LEU A 86 -2.56 -12.99 15.85
N ILE A 87 -1.93 -11.84 15.63
CA ILE A 87 -2.14 -10.64 16.47
C ILE A 87 -3.60 -10.22 16.42
N TYR A 88 -4.18 -10.14 15.23
CA TYR A 88 -5.59 -9.80 15.05
C TYR A 88 -6.51 -10.77 15.80
N TYR A 89 -6.25 -12.08 15.68
CA TYR A 89 -6.97 -13.11 16.41
C TYR A 89 -6.94 -12.90 17.93
N PHE A 90 -5.75 -12.71 18.51
CA PHE A 90 -5.61 -12.53 19.96
C PHE A 90 -6.18 -11.20 20.47
N CYS A 91 -6.17 -10.14 19.66
CA CYS A 91 -6.67 -8.83 20.07
C CYS A 91 -8.20 -8.73 20.05
N PHE A 92 -8.85 -9.33 19.06
CA PHE A 92 -10.28 -9.12 18.81
C PHE A 92 -11.15 -10.35 19.11
N ASN A 93 -10.57 -11.54 19.29
CA ASN A 93 -11.29 -12.81 19.50
C ASN A 93 -12.36 -13.13 18.43
N ASP A 94 -12.32 -12.45 17.28
CA ASP A 94 -13.26 -12.62 16.18
C ASP A 94 -12.50 -13.02 14.92
N ILE A 95 -12.53 -14.32 14.59
CA ILE A 95 -12.01 -14.80 13.30
C ILE A 95 -13.19 -14.90 12.35
N ASP A 96 -13.32 -13.89 11.50
CA ASP A 96 -14.10 -14.03 10.27
C ASP A 96 -13.25 -14.74 9.22
N ILE A 97 -13.79 -15.83 8.68
CA ILE A 97 -13.19 -16.57 7.55
C ILE A 97 -13.04 -15.64 6.34
N LEU A 98 -13.97 -14.71 6.12
CA LEU A 98 -13.90 -13.76 5.01
C LEU A 98 -12.67 -12.83 5.12
N ASN A 99 -12.37 -12.35 6.33
CA ASN A 99 -11.19 -11.53 6.59
C ASN A 99 -9.89 -12.31 6.37
N THR A 100 -9.88 -13.59 6.77
CA THR A 100 -8.72 -14.47 6.54
C THR A 100 -8.51 -14.74 5.04
N LEU A 101 -9.58 -14.96 4.28
CA LEU A 101 -9.51 -15.14 2.83
C LEU A 101 -9.06 -13.87 2.11
N ALA A 102 -9.56 -12.70 2.53
CA ALA A 102 -9.12 -11.41 1.98
C ALA A 102 -7.64 -11.15 2.29
N ALA A 103 -7.16 -11.45 3.50
CA ALA A 103 -5.74 -11.37 3.85
C ALA A 103 -4.88 -12.29 2.97
N TYR A 104 -5.32 -13.52 2.72
CA TYR A 104 -4.60 -14.43 1.84
C TYR A 104 -4.59 -13.96 0.37
N ALA A 105 -5.68 -13.33 -0.09
CA ALA A 105 -5.72 -12.71 -1.41
C ALA A 105 -4.67 -11.59 -1.55
N ASN A 106 -4.44 -10.79 -0.49
CA ASN A 106 -3.37 -9.79 -0.47
C ASN A 106 -1.97 -10.39 -0.65
N ILE A 107 -1.67 -11.48 0.06
CA ILE A 107 -0.37 -12.19 -0.08
C ILE A 107 -0.10 -12.54 -1.54
N ARG A 108 -1.13 -12.98 -2.28
CA ARG A 108 -0.97 -13.33 -3.70
C ARG A 108 -0.56 -12.11 -4.54
N PHE A 109 -1.08 -10.92 -4.26
CA PHE A 109 -0.67 -9.70 -4.96
C PHE A 109 0.77 -9.31 -4.60
N ASP A 110 1.13 -9.37 -3.32
CA ASP A 110 2.50 -9.08 -2.86
C ASP A 110 3.53 -10.01 -3.52
N VAL A 111 3.22 -11.31 -3.60
CA VAL A 111 4.07 -12.30 -4.27
C VAL A 111 4.20 -12.01 -5.76
N ASN A 112 3.11 -11.63 -6.45
CA ASN A 112 3.19 -11.23 -7.87
C ASN A 112 4.04 -9.99 -8.07
N LEU A 113 3.99 -9.02 -7.14
CA LEU A 113 4.81 -7.81 -7.19
C LEU A 113 6.30 -8.13 -6.99
N ILE A 114 6.64 -9.00 -6.03
CA ILE A 114 8.02 -9.50 -5.85
C ILE A 114 8.48 -10.19 -7.13
N TYR A 115 7.64 -11.04 -7.71
CA TYR A 115 7.98 -11.77 -8.93
C TYR A 115 8.22 -10.82 -10.11
N ALA A 116 7.37 -9.81 -10.30
CA ALA A 116 7.55 -8.79 -11.32
C ALA A 116 8.85 -7.99 -11.12
N THR A 117 9.15 -7.59 -9.88
CA THR A 117 10.38 -6.89 -9.50
C THR A 117 11.61 -7.75 -9.80
N TRP A 118 11.53 -9.05 -9.53
CA TRP A 118 12.59 -10.00 -9.83
C TRP A 118 12.83 -10.15 -11.35
N CYS A 119 11.77 -10.28 -12.14
CA CYS A 119 11.87 -10.31 -13.61
C CYS A 119 12.55 -9.06 -14.15
N LEU A 120 12.13 -7.87 -13.68
CA LEU A 120 12.75 -6.60 -14.06
C LEU A 120 14.25 -6.56 -13.70
N ARG A 121 14.60 -6.95 -12.47
CA ARG A 121 16.00 -7.01 -12.03
C ARG A 121 16.83 -7.96 -12.90
N LEU A 122 16.29 -9.13 -13.26
CA LEU A 122 17.00 -10.11 -14.09
C LEU A 122 17.29 -9.55 -15.50
N MET A 123 16.35 -8.82 -16.09
CA MET A 123 16.55 -8.15 -17.38
C MET A 123 17.57 -7.00 -17.28
N THR A 124 17.51 -6.21 -16.19
CA THR A 124 18.50 -5.16 -15.93
C THR A 124 19.91 -5.73 -15.81
N GLU A 125 20.10 -6.83 -15.09
CA GLU A 125 21.41 -7.48 -14.99
C GLU A 125 21.85 -8.05 -16.34
N SER A 126 20.97 -8.70 -17.09
CA SER A 126 21.27 -9.17 -18.45
C SER A 126 21.74 -8.04 -19.37
N LEU A 127 21.08 -6.88 -19.31
CA LEU A 127 21.46 -5.71 -20.08
C LEU A 127 22.82 -5.12 -19.67
N LYS A 128 23.15 -5.12 -18.36
CA LYS A 128 24.47 -4.71 -17.87
C LYS A 128 25.58 -5.60 -18.41
N PHE A 129 25.41 -6.92 -18.34
CA PHE A 129 26.38 -7.87 -18.87
C PHE A 129 26.52 -7.76 -20.39
N TRP A 130 25.40 -7.58 -21.10
CA TRP A 130 25.42 -7.33 -22.54
C TRP A 130 26.23 -6.06 -22.88
N THR A 131 25.99 -4.97 -22.15
CA THR A 131 26.70 -3.69 -22.33
C THR A 131 28.20 -3.84 -22.05
N TYR A 132 28.55 -4.55 -20.99
CA TYR A 132 29.94 -4.87 -20.65
C TYR A 132 30.63 -5.70 -21.75
N GLY A 133 29.94 -6.71 -22.30
CA GLY A 133 30.42 -7.50 -23.42
C GLY A 133 30.68 -6.66 -24.68
N LEU A 134 29.78 -5.71 -24.98
CA LEU A 134 29.92 -4.77 -26.09
C LEU A 134 31.10 -3.81 -25.91
N GLN A 135 31.33 -3.33 -24.69
CA GLN A 135 32.48 -2.46 -24.40
C GLN A 135 33.79 -3.21 -24.53
N ASN A 136 33.89 -4.45 -24.04
CA ASN A 136 35.11 -5.25 -24.13
C ASN A 136 35.46 -5.62 -25.57
N SER A 137 34.47 -5.93 -26.42
CA SER A 137 34.74 -6.29 -27.82
C SER A 137 35.30 -5.13 -28.64
N ALA A 138 34.99 -3.87 -28.27
CA ALA A 138 35.53 -2.69 -28.93
C ALA A 138 37.06 -2.55 -28.79
N TYR A 139 37.67 -3.19 -27.79
CA TYR A 139 39.12 -3.15 -27.56
C TYR A 139 39.90 -4.27 -28.25
N THR A 140 39.23 -5.34 -28.71
CA THR A 140 39.87 -6.51 -29.32
C THR A 140 39.83 -6.40 -30.85
N ASN A 141 41.00 -6.17 -31.48
CA ASN A 141 41.16 -5.89 -32.92
C ASN A 141 40.99 -7.08 -33.89
N ASP A 142 40.34 -8.18 -33.49
CA ASP A 142 40.16 -9.35 -34.38
C ASP A 142 39.01 -9.13 -35.38
N ALA A 143 39.36 -8.63 -36.57
CA ALA A 143 38.40 -8.14 -37.56
C ALA A 143 37.56 -9.23 -38.26
N LEU A 144 38.01 -10.49 -38.31
CA LEU A 144 37.38 -11.53 -39.16
C LEU A 144 36.31 -12.37 -38.46
N ASP A 145 36.42 -12.64 -37.15
CA ASP A 145 35.41 -13.40 -36.39
C ASP A 145 34.26 -12.51 -35.85
N ASN A 146 34.37 -11.21 -36.10
CA ASN A 146 33.51 -10.19 -35.51
C ASN A 146 32.06 -10.23 -36.03
N LYS A 147 31.82 -10.59 -37.31
CA LYS A 147 30.46 -10.53 -37.89
C LYS A 147 29.48 -11.50 -37.23
N HIS A 148 29.91 -12.73 -36.93
CA HIS A 148 29.06 -13.70 -36.25
C HIS A 148 28.75 -13.27 -34.80
N TRP A 149 29.75 -12.74 -34.11
CA TRP A 149 29.60 -12.23 -32.76
C TRP A 149 28.62 -11.04 -32.68
N TYR A 150 28.75 -10.05 -33.57
CA TYR A 150 27.83 -8.91 -33.61
C TYR A 150 26.39 -9.34 -33.89
N ASN A 151 26.17 -10.28 -34.82
CA ASN A 151 24.84 -10.82 -35.09
C ASN A 151 24.25 -11.54 -33.86
N THR A 152 25.07 -12.29 -33.13
CA THR A 152 24.66 -13.00 -31.91
C THR A 152 24.32 -12.02 -30.78
N MET A 153 25.14 -10.99 -30.57
CA MET A 153 24.89 -9.94 -29.57
C MET A 153 23.67 -9.09 -29.92
N PHE A 154 23.46 -8.76 -31.19
CA PHE A 154 22.26 -8.08 -31.64
C PHE A 154 21.01 -8.93 -31.39
N GLY A 155 21.04 -10.23 -31.73
CA GLY A 155 19.95 -11.16 -31.41
C GLY A 155 19.67 -11.23 -29.90
N CYS A 156 20.72 -11.29 -29.07
CA CYS A 156 20.59 -11.27 -27.61
C CYS A 156 19.93 -9.97 -27.10
N TYR A 157 20.25 -8.81 -27.68
CA TYR A 157 19.63 -7.55 -27.32
C TYR A 157 18.14 -7.52 -27.70
N VAL A 158 17.80 -8.00 -28.89
CA VAL A 158 16.41 -8.16 -29.34
C VAL A 158 15.65 -9.07 -28.35
N ASP A 159 16.22 -10.22 -27.96
CA ASP A 159 15.61 -11.11 -26.97
C ASP A 159 15.40 -10.43 -25.60
N ILE A 160 16.36 -9.64 -25.11
CA ILE A 160 16.23 -8.88 -23.83
C ILE A 160 15.09 -7.87 -23.92
N THR A 161 15.04 -7.09 -25.01
CA THR A 161 14.02 -6.05 -25.19
C THR A 161 12.62 -6.62 -25.40
N GLU A 162 12.48 -7.71 -26.16
CA GLU A 162 11.21 -8.42 -26.32
C GLU A 162 10.74 -9.04 -25.00
N ASN A 163 11.65 -9.59 -24.19
CA ASN A 163 11.34 -10.07 -22.85
C ASN A 163 10.82 -8.95 -21.95
N PHE A 164 11.43 -7.76 -22.01
CA PHE A 164 10.97 -6.61 -21.26
C PHE A 164 9.53 -6.22 -21.63
N GLN A 165 9.21 -6.19 -22.92
CA GLN A 165 7.84 -5.91 -23.39
C GLN A 165 6.84 -6.98 -22.94
N ILE A 166 7.26 -8.25 -22.88
CA ILE A 166 6.41 -9.34 -22.36
C ILE A 166 6.14 -9.11 -20.87
N VAL A 167 7.16 -8.85 -20.08
CA VAL A 167 7.04 -8.58 -18.64
C VAL A 167 6.15 -7.36 -18.40
N GLU A 168 6.39 -6.26 -19.13
CA GLU A 168 5.59 -5.04 -19.06
C GLU A 168 4.11 -5.34 -19.32
N LYS A 169 3.78 -5.99 -20.44
CA LYS A 169 2.38 -6.32 -20.79
C LYS A 169 1.72 -7.27 -19.77
N THR A 170 2.47 -8.24 -19.26
CA THR A 170 1.94 -9.21 -18.27
C THR A 170 1.62 -8.53 -16.94
N PHE A 171 2.46 -7.60 -16.47
CA PHE A 171 2.28 -6.97 -15.16
C PHE A 171 1.58 -5.62 -15.19
N GLN A 172 1.45 -4.95 -16.34
CA GLN A 172 0.81 -3.63 -16.46
C GLN A 172 -0.56 -3.59 -15.78
N HIS A 173 -1.39 -4.59 -16.02
CA HIS A 173 -2.72 -4.67 -15.42
C HIS A 173 -2.69 -4.89 -13.90
N VAL A 174 -1.74 -5.70 -13.41
CA VAL A 174 -1.55 -5.91 -11.97
C VAL A 174 -1.15 -4.60 -11.29
N TYR A 175 -0.23 -3.84 -11.91
CA TYR A 175 0.17 -2.52 -11.41
C TYR A 175 -0.98 -1.51 -11.45
N THR A 176 -1.77 -1.48 -12.53
CA THR A 176 -2.94 -0.59 -12.62
C THR A 176 -3.96 -0.91 -11.54
N LEU A 177 -4.26 -2.19 -11.32
CA LEU A 177 -5.17 -2.64 -10.27
C LEU A 177 -4.64 -2.29 -8.87
N LEU A 178 -3.35 -2.55 -8.62
CA LEU A 178 -2.71 -2.22 -7.34
C LEU A 178 -2.74 -0.71 -7.07
N THR A 179 -2.47 0.09 -8.10
CA THR A 179 -2.53 1.55 -8.02
C THR A 179 -3.94 2.00 -7.68
N PHE A 180 -4.96 1.48 -8.37
CA PHE A 180 -6.36 1.79 -8.08
C PHE A 180 -6.76 1.40 -6.65
N SER A 181 -6.39 0.19 -6.21
CA SER A 181 -6.64 -0.28 -4.85
C SER A 181 -5.98 0.61 -3.79
N SER A 182 -4.72 0.98 -4.00
CA SER A 182 -3.99 1.88 -3.09
C SER A 182 -4.63 3.27 -3.00
N LEU A 183 -5.12 3.81 -4.13
CA LEU A 183 -5.82 5.09 -4.16
C LEU A 183 -7.14 5.00 -3.40
N THR A 184 -7.93 3.93 -3.60
CA THR A 184 -9.16 3.75 -2.84
C THR A 184 -8.88 3.61 -1.34
N TRP A 185 -7.83 2.88 -0.95
CA TRP A 185 -7.41 2.78 0.45
C TRP A 185 -7.06 4.15 1.06
N VAL A 186 -6.32 4.99 0.34
CA VAL A 186 -5.98 6.35 0.81
C VAL A 186 -7.25 7.20 0.96
N ILE A 187 -8.14 7.20 -0.03
CA ILE A 187 -9.42 7.94 0.01
C ILE A 187 -10.27 7.47 1.20
N LYS A 188 -10.36 6.16 1.41
CA LYS A 188 -11.07 5.53 2.53
C LYS A 188 -10.57 6.05 3.88
N ASN A 189 -9.25 6.06 4.11
CA ASN A 189 -8.66 6.59 5.33
C ASN A 189 -8.92 8.10 5.51
N LEU A 190 -8.87 8.88 4.43
CA LEU A 190 -9.19 10.31 4.49
C LEU A 190 -10.66 10.56 4.87
N LEU A 191 -11.60 9.77 4.35
CA LEU A 191 -13.01 9.86 4.71
C LEU A 191 -13.25 9.53 6.19
N ILE A 192 -12.66 8.43 6.69
CA ILE A 192 -12.76 8.04 8.11
C ILE A 192 -12.20 9.15 9.01
N ILE A 193 -11.01 9.66 8.70
CA ILE A 193 -10.39 10.76 9.48
C ILE A 193 -11.29 12.00 9.45
N THR A 194 -11.87 12.33 8.29
CA THR A 194 -12.78 13.48 8.15
C THR A 194 -14.03 13.29 9.00
N PHE A 195 -14.66 12.12 8.94
CA PHE A 195 -15.83 11.78 9.74
C PHE A 195 -15.54 11.88 11.24
N LEU A 196 -14.44 11.27 11.69
CA LEU A 196 -13.97 11.35 13.07
C LEU A 196 -13.75 12.80 13.52
N CYS A 197 -13.17 13.64 12.66
CA CYS A 197 -12.96 15.06 12.95
C CYS A 197 -14.29 15.83 13.06
N VAL A 198 -15.26 15.53 12.20
CA VAL A 198 -16.60 16.14 12.23
C VAL A 198 -17.34 15.76 13.52
N GLU A 199 -17.34 14.49 13.90
CA GLU A 199 -17.98 14.04 15.14
C GLU A 199 -17.28 14.58 16.39
N SER A 200 -15.95 14.63 16.38
CA SER A 200 -15.18 15.26 17.46
C SER A 200 -15.53 16.75 17.60
N GLU A 201 -15.67 17.47 16.49
CA GLU A 201 -16.02 18.90 16.50
C GLU A 201 -17.45 19.15 17.00
N LYS A 202 -18.42 18.31 16.61
CA LYS A 202 -19.78 18.34 17.15
C LYS A 202 -19.79 18.13 18.66
N TYR A 203 -19.03 17.13 19.15
CA TYR A 203 -18.88 16.85 20.57
C TYR A 203 -18.26 18.03 21.33
N TYR A 204 -17.17 18.61 20.81
CA TYR A 204 -16.52 19.79 21.41
C TYR A 204 -17.44 21.01 21.43
N SER A 205 -18.20 21.22 20.36
CA SER A 205 -19.21 22.28 20.30
C SER A 205 -20.31 22.07 21.35
N GLY A 206 -20.73 20.82 21.58
CA GLY A 206 -21.68 20.46 22.63
C GLY A 206 -21.15 20.78 24.04
N ILE A 207 -19.91 20.38 24.33
CA ILE A 207 -19.23 20.70 25.60
C ILE A 207 -19.11 22.20 25.80
N LYS A 208 -18.72 22.95 24.75
CA LYS A 208 -18.61 24.42 24.84
C LYS A 208 -19.95 25.09 25.12
N ARG A 209 -21.06 24.57 24.56
CA ARG A 209 -22.41 25.06 24.86
C ARG A 209 -22.78 24.83 26.33
N VAL A 210 -22.45 23.66 26.89
CA VAL A 210 -22.68 23.36 28.32
C VAL A 210 -21.88 24.31 29.22
N GLU A 211 -20.61 24.54 28.88
CA GLU A 211 -19.74 25.49 29.60
C GLU A 211 -20.30 26.91 29.59
N ASN A 212 -20.72 27.39 28.41
CA ASN A 212 -21.30 28.73 28.24
C ASN A 212 -22.63 28.86 29.03
N ALA A 213 -23.49 27.85 28.97
CA ALA A 213 -24.76 27.84 29.70
C ALA A 213 -24.54 27.82 31.22
N CYS A 214 -23.61 27.01 31.73
CA CYS A 214 -23.26 26.97 33.15
C CYS A 214 -22.64 28.29 33.62
N SER A 215 -21.80 28.91 32.80
CA SER A 215 -21.21 30.22 33.08
C SER A 215 -22.27 31.32 33.17
N GLN A 216 -23.23 31.34 32.24
CA GLN A 216 -24.36 32.27 32.25
C GLN A 216 -25.29 32.06 33.45
N MET A 217 -25.59 30.80 33.82
CA MET A 217 -26.38 30.50 35.03
C MET A 217 -25.66 30.92 36.32
N THR A 218 -24.33 30.83 36.36
CA THR A 218 -23.55 31.19 37.54
C THR A 218 -23.57 32.72 37.78
N THR A 219 -23.57 33.52 36.71
CA THR A 219 -23.61 35.00 36.78
C THR A 219 -25.03 35.57 36.91
N SER A 220 -26.06 34.83 36.52
CA SER A 220 -27.46 35.27 36.62
C SER A 220 -27.90 35.58 38.06
N VAL A 221 -28.59 36.71 38.23
CA VAL A 221 -29.20 37.11 39.52
C VAL A 221 -30.39 36.22 39.88
N ARG A 222 -31.08 35.66 38.87
CA ARG A 222 -32.30 34.85 39.07
C ARG A 222 -32.03 33.39 39.44
N SER A 223 -30.80 32.91 39.35
CA SER A 223 -30.46 31.51 39.63
C SER A 223 -30.32 31.24 41.12
N SER A 224 -30.88 30.11 41.59
CA SER A 224 -30.81 29.71 43.00
C SER A 224 -29.39 29.33 43.43
N ALA A 225 -29.09 29.40 44.73
CA ALA A 225 -27.77 29.03 45.26
C ALA A 225 -27.37 27.57 44.91
N ASN A 226 -28.34 26.65 44.90
CA ASN A 226 -28.12 25.25 44.54
C ASN A 226 -27.76 25.10 43.05
N GLN A 227 -28.46 25.81 42.15
CA GLN A 227 -28.14 25.81 40.72
C GLN A 227 -26.73 26.35 40.44
N LYS A 228 -26.37 27.46 41.09
CA LYS A 228 -25.02 28.04 40.98
C LYS A 228 -23.93 27.08 41.45
N THR A 229 -24.18 26.38 42.55
CA THR A 229 -23.23 25.38 43.08
C THR A 229 -23.07 24.19 42.13
N PHE A 230 -24.19 23.70 41.58
CA PHE A 230 -24.19 22.62 40.59
C PHE A 230 -23.41 22.99 39.33
N CYS A 231 -23.68 24.16 38.72
CA CYS A 231 -22.95 24.65 37.54
C CYS A 231 -21.45 24.80 37.79
N ARG A 232 -21.04 25.32 38.96
CA ARG A 232 -19.62 25.41 39.33
C ARG A 232 -18.94 24.05 39.42
N ASN A 233 -19.63 23.05 39.96
CA ASN A 233 -19.07 21.70 40.04
C ASN A 233 -18.89 21.09 38.64
N ILE A 234 -19.85 21.29 37.72
CA ILE A 234 -19.71 20.87 36.31
C ILE A 234 -18.49 21.55 35.67
N LEU A 235 -18.34 22.86 35.80
CA LEU A 235 -17.21 23.60 35.23
C LEU A 235 -15.87 23.10 35.79
N ARG A 236 -15.78 22.84 37.10
CA ARG A 236 -14.56 22.28 37.71
C ARG A 236 -14.21 20.90 37.19
N VAL A 237 -15.21 20.02 37.05
CA VAL A 237 -15.00 18.67 36.51
C VAL A 237 -14.56 18.77 35.06
N GLN A 238 -15.21 19.62 34.26
CA GLN A 238 -14.84 19.83 32.88
C GLN A 238 -13.42 20.37 32.76
N ASP A 239 -13.03 21.41 33.49
CA ASP A 239 -11.66 21.97 33.45
C ASP A 239 -10.60 20.93 33.87
N ALA A 240 -10.92 20.06 34.83
CA ALA A 240 -10.00 19.03 35.30
C ALA A 240 -9.90 17.81 34.37
N THR A 241 -10.98 17.43 33.69
CA THR A 241 -11.06 16.16 32.94
C THR A 241 -11.05 16.33 31.43
N PHE A 242 -11.56 17.45 30.93
CA PHE A 242 -11.71 17.66 29.50
C PHE A 242 -10.39 18.11 28.90
N LYS A 243 -9.74 17.17 28.20
CA LYS A 243 -8.63 17.46 27.30
C LYS A 243 -9.08 17.12 25.89
N LYS A 244 -8.91 18.07 24.95
CA LYS A 244 -9.18 17.81 23.53
C LYS A 244 -8.44 16.55 23.07
N LEU A 245 -9.12 15.69 22.32
CA LEU A 245 -8.53 14.42 21.85
C LEU A 245 -7.29 14.74 21.03
N ARG A 246 -6.18 14.09 21.38
CA ARG A 246 -4.89 14.23 20.69
C ARG A 246 -4.41 12.88 20.23
N ILE A 247 -4.31 12.69 18.91
CA ILE A 247 -3.70 11.49 18.32
C ILE A 247 -2.20 11.54 18.59
N CYS A 248 -1.69 10.50 19.24
CA CYS A 248 -0.28 10.34 19.63
C CYS A 248 0.28 11.53 20.44
N GLY A 249 -0.56 12.30 21.14
CA GLY A 249 -0.16 13.50 21.88
C GLY A 249 0.26 14.72 21.03
N LEU A 250 0.48 14.52 19.73
CA LEU A 250 1.00 15.50 18.78
C LEU A 250 -0.11 16.29 18.08
N PHE A 251 -1.14 15.59 17.58
CA PHE A 251 -2.14 16.20 16.71
C PHE A 251 -3.49 16.28 17.42
N ALA A 252 -3.99 17.50 17.64
CA ALA A 252 -5.37 17.69 18.07
C ALA A 252 -6.31 17.20 16.95
N VAL A 253 -7.24 16.33 17.31
CA VAL A 253 -8.32 15.90 16.41
C VAL A 253 -9.29 17.05 16.30
N ASP A 254 -9.27 17.73 15.15
CA ASP A 254 -10.11 18.88 14.87
C ASP A 254 -10.37 19.01 13.38
N ALA A 255 -11.27 19.92 12.99
CA ALA A 255 -11.61 20.15 11.59
C ALA A 255 -10.40 20.50 10.70
N SER A 256 -9.25 20.89 11.26
CA SER A 256 -8.04 21.19 10.50
C SER A 256 -7.13 19.98 10.27
N LEU A 257 -7.35 18.86 10.96
CA LEU A 257 -6.51 17.67 10.84
C LEU A 257 -6.54 17.07 9.41
N PRO A 258 -7.70 16.87 8.75
CA PRO A 258 -7.72 16.33 7.39
C PRO A 258 -6.97 17.24 6.40
N LEU A 259 -7.12 18.56 6.54
CA LEU A 259 -6.41 19.54 5.71
C LEU A 259 -4.89 19.44 5.88
N ARG A 260 -4.41 19.26 7.12
CA ARG A 260 -2.98 19.07 7.40
C ARG A 260 -2.45 17.76 6.80
N VAL A 261 -3.21 16.68 6.88
CA VAL A 261 -2.85 15.38 6.27
C VAL A 261 -2.79 15.51 4.74
N ILE A 262 -3.77 16.16 4.12
CA ILE A 262 -3.77 16.39 2.66
C ILE A 262 -2.56 17.24 2.26
N ALA A 263 -2.29 18.35 2.95
CA ALA A 263 -1.14 19.20 2.67
C ALA A 263 0.19 18.44 2.78
N PHE A 264 0.32 17.55 3.77
CA PHE A 264 1.47 16.68 3.91
C PHE A 264 1.61 15.72 2.72
N ILE A 265 0.55 14.98 2.38
CA ILE A 265 0.55 14.05 1.23
C ILE A 265 0.93 14.80 -0.05
N THR A 266 0.29 15.94 -0.34
CA THR A 266 0.58 16.75 -1.52
C THR A 266 2.04 17.20 -1.58
N THR A 267 2.61 17.63 -0.45
CA THR A 267 4.02 18.06 -0.40
C THR A 267 4.97 16.91 -0.75
N TYR A 268 4.74 15.72 -0.19
CA TYR A 268 5.56 14.54 -0.51
C TYR A 268 5.37 14.10 -1.97
N THR A 269 4.15 14.14 -2.50
CA THR A 269 3.90 13.83 -3.91
C THR A 269 4.65 14.79 -4.83
N ILE A 270 4.65 16.09 -4.55
CA ILE A 270 5.39 17.09 -5.34
C ILE A 270 6.89 16.78 -5.33
N VAL A 271 7.46 16.52 -4.15
CA VAL A 271 8.89 16.19 -4.01
C VAL A 271 9.24 14.91 -4.79
N LEU A 272 8.42 13.86 -4.69
CA LEU A 272 8.62 12.62 -5.45
C LEU A 272 8.54 12.84 -6.96
N LEU A 273 7.58 13.65 -7.43
CA LEU A 273 7.46 13.99 -8.85
C LEU A 273 8.69 14.76 -9.35
N GLN A 274 9.25 15.69 -8.54
CA GLN A 274 10.48 16.39 -8.91
C GLN A 274 11.65 15.44 -9.15
N PHE A 275 11.82 14.40 -8.33
CA PHE A 275 12.86 13.37 -8.54
C PHE A 275 12.64 12.50 -9.78
N VAL A 276 11.42 12.43 -10.31
CA VAL A 276 11.13 11.67 -11.54
C VAL A 276 11.47 12.48 -12.80
N PHE A 277 11.39 13.81 -12.72
CA PHE A 277 11.63 14.70 -13.87
C PHE A 277 13.02 15.36 -13.89
N LEU A 278 13.82 15.22 -12.83
CA LEU A 278 15.23 15.63 -12.77
C LEU A 278 16.16 14.46 -13.12
#